data_AF-V5HH72-F1
#
_entry.id   AF-V5HH72-F1
#
_cell.length_a   1.000
_cell.length_b   1.000
_cell.length_c   1.000
_cell.angle_alpha   90.00
_cell.angle_beta   90.00
_cell.angle_gamma   90.00
#
_symmetry.space_group_name_H-M   'P 1'
#
loop_
_entity.id
_entity.type
_entity.pdbx_description
1 polymer ?
#
loop_
_entity_poly.entity_id
_entity_poly.type
_entity_poly.pdbx_seq_one_letter_code
_entity_poly.pdbx_strand_id
1 'polypeptide(L)'
;LSSLHEIATDCLPNVLEDGTSEEAAAEQPKSFPTLDKSTLNAYYKTMFSNLTEAVRDLSIKVPSDQEEKLKHLEKWSLAITVFQKLVSVVKKSSVRNNLSVCLKFGRQFLESFLRNGMPLLDSLFKSQHGDVQGILKNLQQSTRYLQHICSHSKVVKDVGLTGQVPAVRKTLELFVFRVKAMLTNNRCQDAFWVGNLKNRDLKGAEILSQTTAADSGDEAQSDDARSGHESDASIVSGKSTADNGTAQDDASEDY
;
A
#
# COMPACT_ATOMS: atom_id res chain seq x y z
N LEU A 1 15.41 10.04 2.93
CA LEU A 1 14.64 8.79 2.70
C LEU A 1 15.26 7.60 3.44
N SER A 2 16.57 7.33 3.31
CA SER A 2 17.23 6.20 3.99
C SER A 2 17.06 6.23 5.51
N SER A 3 17.26 7.38 6.17
CA SER A 3 17.02 7.50 7.62
C SER A 3 15.55 7.30 8.01
N LEU A 4 14.61 7.70 7.15
CA LEU A 4 13.18 7.43 7.39
C LEU A 4 12.88 5.93 7.27
N HIS A 5 13.56 5.24 6.35
CA HIS A 5 13.43 3.80 6.16
C HIS A 5 13.99 3.00 7.33
N GLU A 6 15.17 3.36 7.84
CA GLU A 6 15.77 2.79 9.05
C GLU A 6 14.82 2.92 10.24
N ILE A 7 14.35 4.13 10.55
CA ILE A 7 13.41 4.34 11.67
C ILE A 7 12.12 3.54 11.46
N ALA A 8 11.56 3.55 10.25
CA ALA A 8 10.28 2.89 9.96
C ALA A 8 10.37 1.35 10.00
N THR A 9 11.54 0.79 9.70
CA THR A 9 11.74 -0.67 9.59
C THR A 9 12.24 -1.25 10.90
N ASP A 10 13.18 -0.57 11.56
CA ASP A 10 13.94 -1.15 12.66
C ASP A 10 13.43 -0.66 14.02
N CYS A 11 12.87 0.56 14.10
CA CYS A 11 12.48 1.15 15.38
C CYS A 11 10.97 1.05 15.65
N LEU A 12 10.13 1.35 14.64
CA LEU A 12 8.67 1.40 14.83
C LEU A 12 8.04 0.04 15.25
N PRO A 13 8.45 -1.13 14.71
CA PRO A 13 7.89 -2.40 15.15
C PRO A 13 8.15 -2.68 16.63
N ASN A 14 9.36 -2.42 17.13
CA ASN A 14 9.76 -2.68 18.51
C ASN A 14 8.89 -1.87 19.50
N VAL A 15 8.66 -0.60 19.21
CA VAL A 15 7.79 0.28 20.02
C VAL A 15 6.33 -0.19 20.05
N LEU A 16 5.87 -0.85 18.99
CA LEU A 16 4.50 -1.35 18.86
C LEU A 16 4.29 -2.72 19.50
N GLU A 17 5.34 -3.54 19.66
CA GLU A 17 5.27 -4.93 20.12
C GLU A 17 5.65 -5.14 21.60
N ASP A 18 6.15 -4.10 22.29
CA ASP A 18 6.57 -4.12 23.70
C ASP A 18 5.40 -4.31 24.70
N GLY A 19 4.76 -5.48 24.66
CA GLY A 19 3.69 -5.90 25.56
C GLY A 19 3.86 -7.29 26.16
N THR A 20 4.88 -8.09 25.78
CA THR A 20 4.90 -9.50 26.23
C THR A 20 6.23 -10.17 26.59
N SER A 21 7.43 -9.57 26.42
CA SER A 21 8.65 -10.22 26.94
C SER A 21 9.75 -9.23 27.31
N GLU A 22 10.33 -9.42 28.50
CA GLU A 22 11.52 -8.71 29.02
C GLU A 22 12.76 -8.85 28.11
N GLU A 23 12.71 -9.72 27.10
CA GLU A 23 13.78 -9.93 26.12
C GLU A 23 13.81 -8.90 24.97
N ALA A 24 12.71 -8.17 24.69
CA ALA A 24 12.64 -7.20 23.60
C ALA A 24 13.30 -5.83 23.91
N ALA A 25 13.53 -5.53 25.19
CA ALA A 25 14.18 -4.30 25.63
C ALA A 25 15.67 -4.21 25.24
N ALA A 26 16.30 -5.33 24.86
CA ALA A 26 17.73 -5.41 24.57
C ALA A 26 18.11 -4.98 23.13
N GLU A 27 17.14 -4.86 22.21
CA GLU A 27 17.39 -4.52 20.79
C GLU A 27 16.72 -3.21 20.36
N GLN A 28 16.39 -2.30 21.28
CA GLN A 28 16.09 -0.92 20.88
C GLN A 28 17.34 -0.34 20.20
N PRO A 29 17.25 0.09 18.93
CA PRO A 29 18.40 0.69 18.26
C PRO A 29 18.86 1.91 19.07
N LYS A 30 20.08 1.87 19.60
CA LYS A 30 20.68 2.97 20.39
C LYS A 30 20.61 4.34 19.69
N SER A 31 20.35 4.36 18.39
CA SER A 31 20.20 5.56 17.56
C SER A 31 18.99 6.43 17.90
N PHE A 32 17.93 5.92 18.56
CA PHE A 32 16.70 6.71 18.82
C PHE A 32 16.14 6.55 20.24
N PRO A 33 16.88 7.01 21.28
CA PRO A 33 16.52 6.80 22.69
C PRO A 33 15.24 7.53 23.13
N THR A 34 14.79 8.53 22.37
CA THR A 34 13.57 9.31 22.65
C THR A 34 12.33 8.77 21.94
N LEU A 35 12.44 7.67 21.19
CA LEU A 35 11.31 7.05 20.49
C LEU A 35 10.69 5.97 21.38
N ASP A 36 9.56 6.29 22.01
CA ASP A 36 8.78 5.41 22.87
C ASP A 36 7.28 5.56 22.58
N LYS A 37 6.42 4.84 23.31
CA LYS A 37 4.96 4.89 23.10
C LYS A 37 4.36 6.29 23.31
N SER A 38 4.94 7.10 24.19
CA SER A 38 4.49 8.46 24.49
C SER A 38 4.87 9.45 23.39
N THR A 39 6.04 9.27 22.76
CA THR A 39 6.53 10.14 21.68
C THR A 39 6.16 9.63 20.28
N LEU A 40 5.68 8.39 20.14
CA LEU A 40 5.34 7.72 18.89
C LEU A 40 4.46 8.58 17.97
N ASN A 41 3.44 9.25 18.51
CA ASN A 41 2.53 10.10 17.71
C ASN A 41 3.27 11.29 17.08
N ALA A 42 4.22 11.89 17.79
CA ALA A 42 5.01 13.00 17.29
C ALA A 42 5.98 12.52 16.20
N TYR A 43 6.68 11.42 16.44
CA TYR A 43 7.55 10.78 15.44
C TYR A 43 6.78 10.39 14.20
N TYR A 44 5.64 9.71 14.36
CA TYR A 44 4.78 9.27 13.27
C TYR A 44 4.38 10.43 12.36
N LYS A 45 3.89 11.55 12.95
CA LYS A 45 3.52 12.75 12.19
C LYS A 45 4.72 13.35 11.45
N THR A 46 5.86 13.49 12.11
CA THR A 46 7.07 14.07 11.51
C THR A 46 7.62 13.19 10.40
N MET A 47 7.66 11.87 10.58
CA MET A 47 8.11 10.92 9.57
C MET A 47 7.22 10.96 8.32
N PHE A 48 5.90 10.99 8.50
CA PHE A 48 4.97 11.07 7.37
C PHE A 48 5.09 12.40 6.63
N SER A 49 5.21 13.51 7.37
CA SER A 49 5.43 14.84 6.78
C SER A 49 6.71 14.86 5.95
N ASN A 50 7.83 14.43 6.53
CA ASN A 50 9.13 14.40 5.84
C ASN A 50 9.11 13.45 4.64
N LEU A 51 8.38 12.34 4.70
CA LEU A 51 8.18 11.47 3.55
C LEU A 51 7.43 12.20 2.43
N THR A 52 6.33 12.90 2.73
CA THR A 52 5.56 13.64 1.73
C THR A 52 6.36 14.77 1.10
N GLU A 53 7.20 15.45 1.88
CA GLU A 53 8.10 16.48 1.36
C GLU A 53 9.17 15.86 0.45
N ALA A 54 9.80 14.77 0.88
CA ALA A 54 10.81 14.09 0.08
C ALA A 54 10.28 13.63 -1.28
N VAL A 55 9.07 13.06 -1.35
CA VAL A 55 8.50 12.59 -2.64
C VAL A 55 7.96 13.71 -3.51
N ARG A 56 7.63 14.87 -2.94
CA ARG A 56 7.23 16.06 -3.71
C ARG A 56 8.40 16.60 -4.53
N ASP A 57 9.62 16.44 -4.00
CA ASP A 57 10.87 16.88 -4.61
C ASP A 57 11.50 15.81 -5.51
N LEU A 58 10.99 14.57 -5.49
CA LEU A 58 11.37 13.55 -6.47
C LEU A 58 10.88 13.98 -7.86
N SER A 59 11.85 14.32 -8.70
CA SER A 59 11.79 14.93 -10.04
C SER A 59 10.40 15.17 -10.64
N ILE A 60 10.10 16.44 -10.94
CA ILE A 60 8.89 16.88 -11.64
C ILE A 60 8.89 16.41 -13.11
N LYS A 61 10.06 16.12 -13.68
CA LYS A 61 10.23 15.66 -15.06
C LYS A 61 10.90 14.29 -15.10
N VAL A 62 10.39 13.42 -15.97
CA VAL A 62 11.01 12.11 -16.23
C VAL A 62 12.40 12.34 -16.83
N PRO A 63 13.48 11.80 -16.25
CA PRO A 63 14.81 11.89 -16.83
C PRO A 63 14.86 11.30 -18.23
N SER A 64 15.72 11.80 -19.10
CA SER A 64 15.92 11.21 -20.43
C SER A 64 16.78 9.95 -20.35
N ASP A 65 17.80 9.98 -19.49
CA ASP A 65 18.77 8.91 -19.32
C ASP A 65 18.17 7.70 -18.57
N GLN A 66 18.53 6.49 -19.02
CA GLN A 66 17.97 5.25 -18.47
C GLN A 66 18.51 4.97 -17.06
N GLU A 67 19.78 5.24 -16.78
CA GLU A 67 20.39 5.03 -15.47
C GLU A 67 19.77 5.98 -14.43
N GLU A 68 19.55 7.24 -14.80
CA GLU A 68 18.84 8.20 -13.96
C GLU A 68 17.40 7.79 -13.66
N LYS A 69 16.66 7.25 -14.65
CA LYS A 69 15.31 6.72 -14.43
C LYS A 69 15.31 5.58 -13.41
N LEU A 70 16.27 4.65 -13.49
CA LEU A 70 16.40 3.53 -12.53
C LEU A 70 16.70 4.05 -11.12
N LYS A 71 17.62 5.02 -10.97
CA LYS A 71 17.89 5.66 -9.67
C LYS A 71 16.65 6.35 -9.09
N HIS A 72 15.81 6.95 -9.93
CA HIS A 72 14.54 7.52 -9.47
C HIS A 72 13.52 6.44 -9.08
N LEU A 73 13.50 5.33 -9.81
CA LEU A 73 12.65 4.18 -9.49
C LEU A 73 13.01 3.59 -8.13
N GLU A 74 14.30 3.44 -7.83
CA GLU A 74 14.79 2.99 -6.52
C GLU A 74 14.36 3.93 -5.40
N LYS A 75 14.48 5.25 -5.59
CA LYS A 75 14.01 6.25 -4.62
C LYS A 75 12.49 6.14 -4.38
N TRP A 76 11.70 5.92 -5.43
CA TRP A 76 10.27 5.68 -5.31
C TRP A 76 9.95 4.37 -4.59
N SER A 77 10.66 3.29 -4.90
CA SER A 77 10.52 2.00 -4.22
C SER A 77 10.80 2.14 -2.71
N LEU A 78 11.87 2.85 -2.35
CA LEU A 78 12.21 3.14 -0.96
C LEU A 78 11.10 3.99 -0.28
N ALA A 79 10.64 5.05 -0.93
CA ALA A 79 9.58 5.91 -0.40
C ALA A 79 8.26 5.16 -0.18
N ILE A 80 7.89 4.26 -1.09
CA ILE A 80 6.69 3.43 -0.99
C ILE A 80 6.82 2.39 0.12
N THR A 81 8.01 1.84 0.32
CA THR A 81 8.29 0.94 1.45
C THR A 81 8.10 1.67 2.78
N VAL A 82 8.68 2.87 2.93
CA VAL A 82 8.47 3.72 4.12
C VAL A 82 6.98 4.04 4.30
N PHE A 83 6.27 4.42 3.23
CA PHE A 83 4.84 4.69 3.27
C PHE A 83 4.05 3.49 3.81
N GLN A 84 4.31 2.29 3.30
CA GLN A 84 3.65 1.06 3.72
C GLN A 84 3.90 0.74 5.20
N LYS A 85 5.13 0.95 5.69
CA LYS A 85 5.47 0.78 7.12
C LYS A 85 4.75 1.79 8.01
N LEU A 86 4.66 3.06 7.59
CA LEU A 86 3.88 4.07 8.33
C LEU A 86 2.39 3.71 8.35
N VAL A 87 1.82 3.25 7.23
CA VAL A 87 0.44 2.81 7.16
C VAL A 87 0.17 1.60 8.09
N SER A 88 1.12 0.67 8.20
CA SER A 88 0.98 -0.51 9.08
C SER A 88 1.00 -0.16 10.58
N VAL A 89 1.71 0.91 10.98
CA VAL A 89 1.70 1.43 12.37
C VAL A 89 0.31 1.85 12.80
N VAL A 90 -0.44 2.49 11.89
CA VAL A 90 -1.82 2.91 12.16
C VAL A 90 -2.76 1.71 12.25
N LYS A 91 -2.48 0.65 11.49
CA LYS A 91 -3.20 -0.63 11.59
C LYS A 91 -3.07 -1.27 12.97
N LYS A 92 -1.89 -1.20 13.58
CA LYS A 92 -1.65 -1.77 14.91
C LYS A 92 -2.16 -0.87 16.06
N SER A 93 -2.01 0.45 15.95
CA SER A 93 -2.30 1.38 17.05
C SER A 93 -3.72 1.98 17.03
N SER A 94 -4.35 2.12 15.86
CA SER A 94 -5.70 2.72 15.65
C SER A 94 -5.95 4.06 16.38
N VAL A 95 -4.90 4.78 16.79
CA VAL A 95 -5.00 6.05 17.51
C VAL A 95 -5.58 7.11 16.57
N ARG A 96 -6.63 7.82 17.02
CA ARG A 96 -7.34 8.83 16.23
C ARG A 96 -6.43 9.86 15.56
N ASN A 97 -5.45 10.39 16.29
CA ASN A 97 -4.51 11.36 15.73
C ASN A 97 -3.68 10.78 14.58
N ASN A 98 -3.27 9.51 14.69
CA ASN A 98 -2.51 8.82 13.64
C ASN A 98 -3.39 8.49 12.43
N LEU A 99 -4.68 8.18 12.62
CA LEU A 99 -5.64 8.06 11.51
C LEU A 99 -5.77 9.37 10.73
N SER A 100 -5.89 10.51 11.43
CA SER A 100 -5.97 11.83 10.80
C SER A 100 -4.71 12.18 10.01
N VAL A 101 -3.53 11.94 10.61
CA VAL A 101 -2.24 12.11 9.94
C VAL A 101 -2.13 11.20 8.71
N CYS A 102 -2.53 9.93 8.83
CA CYS A 102 -2.50 8.97 7.72
C CYS A 102 -3.38 9.40 6.54
N LEU A 103 -4.61 9.86 6.80
CA LEU A 103 -5.49 10.37 5.74
C LEU A 103 -4.92 11.61 5.06
N LYS A 104 -4.46 12.60 5.84
CA LYS A 104 -3.94 13.87 5.31
C LYS A 104 -2.69 13.66 4.46
N PHE A 105 -1.67 13.01 5.02
CA PHE A 105 -0.39 12.85 4.35
C PHE A 105 -0.40 11.69 3.35
N GLY A 106 -1.23 10.66 3.57
CA GLY A 106 -1.45 9.61 2.58
C GLY A 106 -2.07 10.14 1.29
N ARG A 107 -3.02 11.09 1.39
CA ARG A 107 -3.52 11.80 0.21
C ARG A 107 -2.41 12.55 -0.52
N GLN A 108 -1.62 13.35 0.21
CA GLN A 108 -0.53 14.15 -0.38
C GLN A 108 0.57 13.30 -1.02
N PHE A 109 0.90 12.16 -0.41
CA PHE A 109 1.81 11.17 -0.97
C PHE A 109 1.28 10.64 -2.30
N LEU A 110 0.01 10.21 -2.34
CA LEU A 110 -0.61 9.68 -3.56
C LEU A 110 -0.74 10.75 -4.66
N GLU A 111 -1.08 11.99 -4.31
CA GLU A 111 -1.10 13.11 -5.26
C GLU A 111 0.29 13.33 -5.89
N SER A 112 1.35 13.26 -5.07
CA SER A 112 2.73 13.39 -5.55
C SER A 112 3.17 12.18 -6.40
N PHE A 113 2.78 10.97 -6.01
CA PHE A 113 3.03 9.76 -6.81
C PHE A 113 2.28 9.81 -8.15
N LEU A 114 1.02 10.23 -8.17
CA LEU A 114 0.25 10.38 -9.41
C LEU A 114 0.88 11.41 -10.35
N ARG A 115 1.40 12.51 -9.81
CA ARG A 115 2.01 13.59 -10.58
C ARG A 115 3.40 13.23 -11.09
N ASN A 116 4.26 12.67 -10.25
CA ASN A 116 5.69 12.52 -10.50
C ASN A 116 6.10 11.05 -10.72
N GLY A 117 5.51 10.12 -9.96
CA GLY A 117 5.82 8.69 -10.03
C GLY A 117 5.22 8.02 -11.26
N MET A 118 3.93 8.24 -11.55
CA MET A 118 3.25 7.58 -12.67
C MET A 118 3.90 7.86 -14.05
N PRO A 119 4.32 9.09 -14.39
CA PRO A 119 5.06 9.33 -15.64
C PRO A 119 6.38 8.57 -15.73
N LEU A 120 7.11 8.43 -14.61
CA LEU A 120 8.34 7.63 -14.57
C LEU A 120 8.05 6.16 -14.85
N LEU A 121 7.03 5.61 -14.18
CA LEU A 121 6.61 4.23 -14.36
C LEU A 121 6.15 3.97 -15.81
N ASP A 122 5.43 4.89 -16.45
CA ASP A 122 5.04 4.73 -17.86
C ASP A 122 6.28 4.59 -18.76
N SER A 123 7.32 5.38 -18.49
CA SER A 123 8.55 5.38 -19.29
C SER A 123 9.39 4.11 -19.10
N LEU A 124 9.23 3.44 -17.96
CA LEU A 124 9.98 2.23 -17.58
C LEU A 124 9.19 0.94 -17.77
N PHE A 125 7.87 1.02 -17.96
CA PHE A 125 7.00 -0.17 -17.98
C PHE A 125 7.46 -1.23 -19.00
N LYS A 126 7.94 -0.81 -20.17
CA LYS A 126 8.41 -1.74 -21.21
C LYS A 126 9.70 -2.46 -20.86
N SER A 127 10.63 -1.79 -20.18
CA SER A 127 11.97 -2.34 -19.88
C SER A 127 12.07 -2.96 -18.49
N GLN A 128 11.30 -2.48 -17.52
CA GLN A 128 11.35 -2.87 -16.10
C GLN A 128 9.96 -3.23 -15.56
N HIS A 129 9.19 -4.02 -16.33
CA HIS A 129 7.81 -4.37 -15.99
C HIS A 129 7.66 -5.01 -14.59
N GLY A 130 8.59 -5.87 -14.19
CA GLY A 130 8.57 -6.55 -12.89
C GLY A 130 8.68 -5.58 -11.71
N ASP A 131 9.63 -4.64 -11.76
CA ASP A 131 9.82 -3.64 -10.71
C ASP A 131 8.63 -2.68 -10.63
N VAL A 132 8.11 -2.25 -11.78
CA VAL A 132 6.92 -1.39 -11.85
C VAL A 132 5.70 -2.11 -11.25
N GLN A 133 5.50 -3.39 -11.56
CA GLN A 133 4.43 -4.20 -10.97
C GLN A 133 4.60 -4.35 -9.45
N GLY A 134 5.82 -4.61 -8.97
CA GLY A 134 6.13 -4.69 -7.54
C GLY A 134 5.76 -3.40 -6.80
N ILE A 135 6.15 -2.25 -7.36
CA ILE A 135 5.81 -0.92 -6.85
C ILE A 135 4.29 -0.72 -6.76
N LEU A 136 3.56 -1.03 -7.84
CA LEU A 136 2.11 -0.87 -7.90
C LEU A 136 1.39 -1.79 -6.90
N LYS A 137 1.89 -3.01 -6.70
CA LYS A 137 1.35 -3.97 -5.72
C LYS A 137 1.54 -3.49 -4.28
N ASN A 138 2.73 -3.00 -3.95
CA ASN A 138 3.02 -2.45 -2.60
C ASN A 138 2.16 -1.22 -2.31
N LEU A 139 2.00 -0.34 -3.30
CA LEU A 139 1.15 0.84 -3.15
C LEU A 139 -0.32 0.46 -3.03
N GLN A 140 -0.78 -0.57 -3.75
CA GLN A 140 -2.15 -1.09 -3.66
C GLN A 140 -2.51 -1.52 -2.23
N GLN A 141 -1.62 -2.23 -1.52
CA GLN A 141 -1.91 -2.64 -0.14
C GLN A 141 -2.14 -1.43 0.77
N SER A 142 -1.35 -0.37 0.59
CA SER A 142 -1.47 0.86 1.37
C SER A 142 -2.73 1.65 1.02
N THR A 143 -3.12 1.70 -0.26
CA THR A 143 -4.35 2.38 -0.69
C THR A 143 -5.62 1.66 -0.23
N ARG A 144 -5.62 0.32 -0.18
CA ARG A 144 -6.71 -0.46 0.43
C ARG A 144 -6.91 -0.10 1.90
N TYR A 145 -5.82 0.08 2.65
CA TYR A 145 -5.94 0.49 4.05
C TYR A 145 -6.49 1.90 4.21
N LEU A 146 -6.07 2.86 3.38
CA LEU A 146 -6.68 4.20 3.35
C LEU A 146 -8.20 4.14 3.09
N GLN A 147 -8.65 3.24 2.21
CA GLN A 147 -10.08 3.01 1.95
C GLN A 147 -10.83 2.49 3.20
N HIS A 148 -10.20 1.59 3.98
CA HIS A 148 -10.75 1.12 5.25
C HIS A 148 -10.86 2.27 6.27
N ILE A 149 -9.84 3.14 6.38
CA ILE A 149 -9.92 4.32 7.26
C ILE A 149 -11.06 5.25 6.85
N CYS A 150 -11.21 5.52 5.54
CA CYS A 150 -12.32 6.34 5.04
C CYS A 150 -13.69 5.75 5.37
N SER A 151 -13.84 4.43 5.26
CA SER A 151 -15.09 3.73 5.56
C SER A 151 -15.40 3.76 7.06
N HIS A 152 -14.41 3.47 7.90
CA HIS A 152 -14.52 3.55 9.35
C HIS A 152 -14.87 4.97 9.84
N SER A 153 -14.22 6.00 9.29
CA SER A 153 -14.45 7.39 9.67
C SER A 153 -15.91 7.83 9.44
N LYS A 154 -16.53 7.33 8.36
CA LYS A 154 -17.94 7.59 8.04
C LYS A 154 -18.88 6.91 9.04
N VAL A 155 -18.59 5.67 9.44
CA VAL A 155 -19.41 4.90 10.40
C VAL A 155 -19.35 5.51 11.81
N VAL A 156 -18.16 5.92 12.25
CA VAL A 156 -17.93 6.47 13.59
C VAL A 156 -18.38 7.95 13.70
N LYS A 157 -18.78 8.59 12.58
CA LYS A 157 -19.21 10.00 12.52
C LYS A 157 -18.18 10.97 13.12
N ASP A 158 -16.90 10.65 13.00
CA ASP A 158 -15.84 11.54 13.45
C ASP A 158 -15.77 12.76 12.53
N VAL A 159 -16.27 13.91 12.97
CA VAL A 159 -16.40 15.13 12.16
C VAL A 159 -15.04 15.57 11.59
N GLY A 160 -13.96 15.44 12.37
CA GLY A 160 -12.61 15.87 11.96
C GLY A 160 -11.98 14.95 10.90
N LEU A 161 -12.28 13.66 10.94
CA LEU A 161 -11.82 12.69 9.93
C LEU A 161 -12.74 12.72 8.69
N THR A 162 -14.04 12.85 8.90
CA THR A 162 -15.06 12.84 7.83
C THR A 162 -14.83 13.95 6.81
N GLY A 163 -14.38 15.13 7.24
CA GLY A 163 -14.04 16.24 6.33
C GLY A 163 -12.91 15.91 5.34
N GLN A 164 -12.02 14.96 5.66
CA GLN A 164 -10.91 14.56 4.78
C GLN A 164 -11.33 13.47 3.78
N VAL A 165 -12.38 12.70 4.09
CA VAL A 165 -12.78 11.51 3.33
C VAL A 165 -13.06 11.80 1.85
N PRO A 166 -13.81 12.84 1.45
CA PRO A 166 -14.13 13.08 0.04
C PRO A 166 -12.87 13.26 -0.82
N ALA A 167 -11.93 14.09 -0.35
CA ALA A 167 -10.69 14.34 -1.07
C ALA A 167 -9.81 13.09 -1.16
N VAL A 168 -9.72 12.29 -0.09
CA VAL A 168 -8.95 11.03 -0.09
C VAL A 168 -9.54 10.02 -1.07
N ARG A 169 -10.87 9.83 -1.07
CA ARG A 169 -11.57 8.92 -2.00
C ARG A 169 -11.33 9.32 -3.46
N LYS A 170 -11.47 10.61 -3.79
CA LYS A 170 -11.17 11.13 -5.12
C LYS A 170 -9.75 10.79 -5.57
N THR A 171 -8.75 11.00 -4.71
CA THR A 171 -7.34 10.68 -5.03
C THR A 171 -7.13 9.17 -5.22
N LEU A 172 -7.79 8.33 -4.42
CA LEU A 172 -7.73 6.87 -4.55
C LEU A 172 -8.38 6.38 -5.85
N GLU A 173 -9.52 6.94 -6.25
CA GLU A 173 -10.19 6.65 -7.52
C GLU A 173 -9.32 7.06 -8.72
N LEU A 174 -8.74 8.26 -8.67
CA LEU A 174 -7.81 8.74 -9.68
C LEU A 174 -6.58 7.82 -9.81
N PHE A 175 -6.05 7.34 -8.67
CA PHE A 175 -4.98 6.35 -8.66
C PHE A 175 -5.37 5.06 -9.39
N VAL A 176 -6.51 4.47 -9.05
CA VAL A 176 -7.00 3.25 -9.71
C VAL A 176 -7.20 3.47 -11.21
N PHE A 177 -7.82 4.59 -11.60
CA PHE A 177 -8.03 4.94 -13.00
C PHE A 177 -6.71 5.08 -13.75
N ARG A 178 -5.73 5.77 -13.16
CA ARG A 178 -4.43 6.03 -13.78
C ARG A 178 -3.59 4.77 -13.93
N VAL A 179 -3.66 3.84 -12.97
CA VAL A 179 -3.03 2.51 -13.08
C VAL A 179 -3.70 1.68 -14.16
N LYS A 180 -5.05 1.65 -14.22
CA LYS A 180 -5.77 0.98 -15.31
C LYS A 180 -5.36 1.52 -16.68
N ALA A 181 -5.30 2.85 -16.84
CA ALA A 181 -4.87 3.48 -18.09
C ALA A 181 -3.45 3.07 -18.52
N MET A 182 -2.49 3.01 -17.58
CA MET A 182 -1.12 2.55 -17.84
C MET A 182 -1.10 1.11 -18.38
N LEU A 183 -1.86 0.20 -17.75
CA LEU A 183 -1.91 -1.21 -18.11
C LEU A 183 -2.57 -1.42 -19.48
N THR A 184 -3.65 -0.68 -19.76
CA THR A 184 -4.31 -0.68 -21.07
C THR A 184 -3.33 -0.24 -22.17
N ASN A 185 -2.62 0.87 -21.97
CA ASN A 185 -1.69 1.42 -22.96
C ASN A 185 -0.51 0.49 -23.26
N ASN A 186 -0.13 -0.37 -22.30
CA ASN A 186 0.95 -1.34 -22.47
C ASN A 186 0.46 -2.76 -22.81
N ARG A 187 -0.85 -2.96 -23.05
CA ARG A 187 -1.47 -4.26 -23.35
C ARG A 187 -1.20 -5.34 -22.29
N CYS A 188 -1.10 -4.94 -21.02
CA CYS A 188 -0.83 -5.83 -19.88
C CYS A 188 -2.01 -5.87 -18.88
N GLN A 189 -3.24 -5.92 -19.41
CA GLN A 189 -4.48 -5.97 -18.61
C GLN A 189 -4.50 -7.16 -17.64
N ASP A 190 -4.02 -8.32 -18.09
CA ASP A 190 -4.10 -9.58 -17.35
C ASP A 190 -3.07 -9.69 -16.22
N ALA A 191 -2.09 -8.78 -16.16
CA ALA A 191 -1.00 -8.84 -15.19
C ALA A 191 -1.31 -8.16 -13.83
N PHE A 192 -2.40 -7.38 -13.75
CA PHE A 192 -2.72 -6.61 -12.54
C PHE A 192 -4.21 -6.68 -12.21
N TRP A 193 -4.61 -7.76 -11.53
CA TRP A 193 -5.97 -7.93 -11.04
C TRP A 193 -6.24 -6.96 -9.87
N VAL A 194 -6.90 -5.83 -10.15
CA VAL A 194 -7.53 -4.98 -9.14
C VAL A 194 -8.83 -5.67 -8.68
N GLY A 195 -8.70 -6.64 -7.78
CA GLY A 195 -9.87 -7.33 -7.22
C GLY A 195 -10.82 -6.36 -6.48
N ASN A 196 -12.12 -6.63 -6.56
CA ASN A 196 -13.18 -5.85 -5.90
C ASN A 196 -12.92 -5.75 -4.38
N LEU A 197 -12.95 -4.52 -3.86
CA LEU A 197 -12.76 -4.26 -2.44
C LEU A 197 -14.10 -4.38 -1.71
N LYS A 198 -14.21 -5.31 -0.75
CA LYS A 198 -15.32 -5.34 0.21
C LYS A 198 -15.19 -4.19 1.20
N ASN A 199 -16.30 -3.53 1.55
CA ASN A 199 -16.33 -2.52 2.60
C ASN A 199 -15.98 -3.18 3.94
N ARG A 200 -14.85 -2.79 4.55
CA ARG A 200 -14.41 -3.32 5.85
C ARG A 200 -13.99 -2.19 6.79
N ASP A 201 -14.12 -2.46 8.08
CA ASP A 201 -13.63 -1.60 9.15
C ASP A 201 -12.11 -1.76 9.37
N LEU A 202 -11.56 -1.00 10.33
CA LEU A 202 -10.11 -1.04 10.64
C LEU A 202 -9.63 -2.40 11.16
N LYS A 203 -10.53 -3.21 11.73
CA LYS A 203 -10.24 -4.57 12.22
C LYS A 203 -10.44 -5.62 11.13
N GLY A 204 -10.91 -5.22 9.95
CA GLY A 204 -11.14 -6.09 8.81
C GLY A 204 -12.50 -6.77 8.80
N ALA A 205 -13.41 -6.42 9.71
CA ALA A 205 -14.79 -6.90 9.69
C ALA A 205 -15.56 -6.23 8.55
N GLU A 206 -16.38 -7.01 7.83
CA GLU A 206 -17.19 -6.50 6.74
C GLU A 206 -18.22 -5.52 7.28
N ILE A 207 -18.16 -4.27 6.79
CA ILE A 207 -19.19 -3.27 7.06
C ILE A 207 -20.32 -3.60 6.10
N LEU A 208 -21.37 -4.24 6.64
CA LEU A 208 -22.63 -4.39 5.93
C LEU A 208 -23.09 -3.00 5.50
N SER A 209 -23.24 -2.82 4.19
CA SER A 209 -23.83 -1.60 3.64
C SER A 209 -25.26 -1.50 4.16
N GLN A 210 -25.47 -0.80 5.26
CA GLN A 210 -26.80 -0.31 5.60
C GLN A 210 -27.17 0.70 4.50
N THR A 211 -27.93 0.22 3.53
CA THR A 211 -28.80 1.06 2.73
C THR A 211 -29.67 1.79 3.75
N THR A 212 -29.47 3.10 3.91
CA THR A 212 -30.38 3.94 4.69
C THR A 212 -31.71 3.97 3.95
N ALA A 213 -32.53 2.95 4.18
CA ALA A 213 -33.94 2.93 3.84
C ALA A 213 -34.70 3.61 4.97
N ALA A 214 -34.71 4.95 4.96
CA ALA A 214 -35.71 5.81 5.60
C ALA A 214 -35.35 7.28 5.33
N ASP A 215 -35.78 7.81 4.18
CA ASP A 215 -36.83 8.84 4.10
C ASP A 215 -36.69 9.65 2.78
N SER A 216 -37.60 9.33 1.85
CA SER A 216 -38.23 10.17 0.82
C SER A 216 -37.41 10.98 -0.20
N GLY A 217 -37.47 10.52 -1.46
CA GLY A 217 -37.68 11.42 -2.62
C GLY A 217 -36.60 11.49 -3.70
N ASP A 218 -36.83 10.73 -4.77
CA ASP A 218 -36.39 10.93 -6.18
C ASP A 218 -35.06 10.35 -6.72
N GLU A 219 -35.28 9.35 -7.57
CA GLU A 219 -34.61 8.91 -8.80
C GLU A 219 -33.20 8.28 -8.79
N ALA A 220 -33.21 6.94 -8.92
CA ALA A 220 -32.48 6.07 -9.85
C ALA A 220 -31.02 6.44 -10.22
N GLN A 221 -30.03 5.56 -10.07
CA GLN A 221 -30.01 4.21 -10.64
C GLN A 221 -29.28 3.21 -9.73
N SER A 222 -29.99 2.13 -9.44
CA SER A 222 -29.43 0.81 -9.16
C SER A 222 -28.89 0.18 -10.43
N ASP A 223 -27.76 -0.54 -10.32
CA ASP A 223 -27.51 -1.82 -10.99
C ASP A 223 -26.30 -2.44 -10.27
N ASP A 224 -26.53 -3.14 -9.17
CA ASP A 224 -26.95 -4.54 -9.05
C ASP A 224 -25.73 -5.43 -8.72
N ALA A 225 -25.90 -6.08 -7.58
CA ALA A 225 -24.94 -6.92 -6.91
C ALA A 225 -25.06 -8.32 -7.50
N ARG A 226 -24.06 -8.75 -8.27
CA ARG A 226 -23.82 -10.18 -8.45
C ARG A 226 -22.99 -10.72 -7.29
N SER A 227 -23.72 -11.27 -6.32
CA SER A 227 -23.21 -12.21 -5.32
C SER A 227 -22.55 -13.39 -6.03
N GLY A 228 -21.21 -13.42 -6.00
CA GLY A 228 -20.40 -14.59 -6.32
C GLY A 228 -19.69 -15.02 -5.05
N HIS A 229 -20.14 -16.13 -4.47
CA HIS A 229 -19.41 -16.85 -3.44
C HIS A 229 -18.19 -17.51 -4.10
N GLU A 230 -16.97 -17.18 -3.67
CA GLU A 230 -15.82 -18.09 -3.84
C GLU A 230 -14.61 -17.67 -2.99
N SER A 231 -13.80 -18.70 -2.78
CA SER A 231 -12.93 -18.99 -1.65
C SER A 231 -11.59 -18.27 -1.65
N ASP A 232 -11.00 -18.17 -0.46
CA ASP A 232 -9.61 -17.80 -0.23
C ASP A 232 -8.66 -18.73 -1.01
N ALA A 233 -7.83 -18.17 -1.88
CA ALA A 233 -6.74 -18.88 -2.53
C ALA A 233 -5.45 -18.08 -2.34
N SER A 234 -4.63 -18.62 -1.44
CA SER A 234 -3.23 -18.30 -1.27
C SER A 234 -2.43 -18.63 -2.53
N ILE A 235 -1.35 -17.86 -2.73
CA ILE A 235 -0.45 -17.92 -3.87
C ILE A 235 0.29 -19.27 -3.89
N VAL A 236 0.11 -20.08 -4.94
CA VAL A 236 1.04 -21.16 -5.29
C VAL A 236 1.97 -20.66 -6.40
N SER A 237 3.27 -20.67 -6.11
CA SER A 237 4.34 -20.45 -7.07
C SER A 237 4.49 -21.71 -7.94
N GLY A 238 4.14 -21.60 -9.22
CA GLY A 238 4.45 -22.62 -10.22
C GLY A 238 5.91 -22.54 -10.63
N LYS A 239 6.70 -23.56 -10.27
CA LYS A 239 8.07 -23.74 -10.73
C LYS A 239 8.02 -24.55 -12.03
N SER A 240 8.31 -23.91 -13.16
CA SER A 240 8.59 -24.60 -14.41
C SER A 240 9.97 -25.24 -14.33
N THR A 241 10.06 -26.56 -14.49
CA THR A 241 11.27 -27.22 -14.97
C THR A 241 10.88 -28.14 -16.10
N ALA A 242 11.37 -27.80 -17.29
CA ALA A 242 11.22 -28.56 -18.51
C ALA A 242 12.01 -29.87 -18.43
N ASP A 243 11.37 -30.89 -18.97
CA ASP A 243 11.86 -32.20 -19.35
C ASP A 243 13.07 -32.11 -20.30
N ASN A 244 14.06 -32.97 -20.07
CA ASN A 244 14.90 -33.47 -21.15
C ASN A 244 15.39 -34.88 -20.79
N GLY A 245 14.76 -35.88 -21.41
CA GLY A 245 15.10 -37.28 -21.25
C GLY A 245 16.48 -37.65 -21.80
N THR A 246 17.07 -38.68 -21.21
CA THR A 246 17.99 -39.60 -21.88
C THR A 246 17.83 -40.97 -21.23
N ALA A 247 17.45 -41.94 -22.06
CA ALA A 247 17.40 -43.35 -21.70
C ALA A 247 18.83 -43.92 -21.65
N GLN A 248 19.13 -44.74 -20.65
CA GLN A 248 20.14 -45.78 -20.76
C GLN A 248 19.90 -46.89 -19.73
N ASP A 249 19.72 -48.10 -20.24
CA ASP A 249 19.86 -49.38 -19.54
C ASP A 249 21.23 -49.47 -18.82
N ASP A 250 21.29 -50.11 -17.65
CA ASP A 250 21.90 -51.44 -17.47
C ASP A 250 22.09 -51.80 -15.97
N ALA A 251 21.97 -53.11 -15.71
CA ALA A 251 22.49 -53.91 -14.61
C ALA A 251 22.01 -53.68 -13.16
N SER A 252 21.07 -54.55 -12.74
CA SER A 252 20.92 -54.99 -11.35
C SER A 252 21.49 -56.40 -11.20
N GLU A 253 22.64 -56.53 -10.53
CA GLU A 253 23.02 -57.73 -9.77
C GLU A 253 22.52 -57.54 -8.33
N ASP A 254 21.72 -58.48 -7.81
CA ASP A 254 22.12 -59.35 -6.69
C ASP A 254 20.90 -60.00 -5.98
N TYR A 255 21.01 -61.34 -5.86
CA TYR A 255 20.24 -62.35 -5.11
C TYR A 255 18.82 -62.75 -5.55
#